data_AF-A0A6H1ZQN9-F1
#
_entry.id   AF-A0A6H1ZQN9-F1
#
_cell.length_a   1.000
_cell.length_b   1.000
_cell.length_c   1.000
_cell.angle_alpha   90.00
_cell.angle_beta   90.00
_cell.angle_gamma   90.00
#
_symmetry.space_group_name_H-M   'P 1'
#
loop_
_entity.id
_entity.type
_entity.pdbx_description
1 polymer ?
#
loop_
_entity_poly.entity_id
_entity_poly.type
_entity_poly.pdbx_seq_one_letter_code
_entity_poly.pdbx_strand_id
1 'polypeptide(L)'
;MNEIPAFYEVKDLSLNFNRVINRLRAGHLIPMNVNEKDELLTDTQRQKNIIKNIFIETDPEKLILLGSKINIPYLNQLDLIHSQGIKAIAIIRDPIYAIASWNQHQNINEQYVMPEEFMQWPRYSTFPFEEKTLFGRQCEIWEHYINVIQAAQRDGRIGAVLKYEDIIAAPESSIRFVFEYLTSFDASKLVIKYPVPVLENFNIMQRFDQSQIISITRNVMRVCKTRREIWG
;
A
#
# COMPACT_ATOMS: atom_id res chain seq x y z
N MET A 1 28.81 8.65 -3.01
CA MET A 1 27.64 8.16 -3.76
C MET A 1 26.44 8.30 -2.86
N ASN A 2 25.43 9.07 -3.27
CA ASN A 2 24.18 9.19 -2.50
C ASN A 2 23.42 7.87 -2.65
N GLU A 3 23.41 7.03 -1.62
CA GLU A 3 22.65 5.78 -1.62
C GLU A 3 21.14 6.13 -1.61
N ILE A 4 20.51 6.03 -2.78
CA ILE A 4 19.05 6.11 -2.94
C ILE A 4 18.44 4.93 -2.19
N PRO A 5 17.30 5.08 -1.47
CA PRO A 5 16.65 3.95 -0.82
C PRO A 5 16.25 2.96 -1.92
N ALA A 6 16.89 1.80 -1.91
CA ALA A 6 17.00 0.88 -3.04
C ALA A 6 15.70 0.09 -3.36
N PHE A 7 14.55 0.56 -2.88
CA PHE A 7 13.33 -0.25 -2.84
C PHE A 7 12.28 0.11 -3.91
N TYR A 8 12.65 0.95 -4.88
CA TYR A 8 11.75 1.41 -5.95
C TYR A 8 12.02 0.80 -7.33
N GLU A 9 13.15 0.12 -7.53
CA GLU A 9 13.40 -0.60 -8.79
C GLU A 9 12.97 -2.06 -8.64
N VAL A 10 11.78 -2.38 -9.18
CA VAL A 10 11.17 -3.73 -9.06
C VAL A 10 12.11 -4.82 -9.54
N LYS A 11 12.80 -4.60 -10.66
CA LYS A 11 13.73 -5.56 -11.27
C LYS A 11 14.85 -6.02 -10.32
N ASP A 12 15.25 -5.17 -9.37
CA ASP A 12 16.38 -5.41 -8.47
C ASP A 12 15.91 -5.62 -7.01
N LEU A 13 14.61 -5.77 -6.78
CA LEU A 13 14.03 -5.77 -5.44
C LEU A 13 14.60 -6.88 -4.55
N SER A 14 14.70 -8.10 -5.10
CA SER A 14 15.31 -9.26 -4.42
C SER A 14 16.78 -9.01 -4.06
N LEU A 15 17.58 -8.47 -4.99
CA LEU A 15 18.97 -8.10 -4.76
C LEU A 15 19.09 -7.06 -3.64
N ASN A 16 18.24 -6.04 -3.66
CA ASN A 16 18.23 -4.96 -2.69
C ASN A 16 17.82 -5.44 -1.29
N PHE A 17 16.82 -6.33 -1.19
CA PHE A 17 16.47 -7.00 0.06
C PHE A 17 17.63 -7.84 0.59
N ASN A 18 18.26 -8.67 -0.24
CA ASN A 18 19.40 -9.49 0.19
C ASN A 18 20.57 -8.63 0.69
N ARG A 19 20.86 -7.51 0.01
CA ARG A 19 21.91 -6.58 0.45
C ARG A 19 21.61 -6.01 1.84
N VAL A 20 20.36 -5.67 2.12
CA VAL A 20 19.93 -5.12 3.42
C VAL A 20 19.99 -6.20 4.50
N ILE A 21 19.52 -7.42 4.23
CA ILE A 21 19.61 -8.56 5.15
C ILE A 21 21.08 -8.84 5.52
N ASN A 22 21.98 -8.87 4.53
CA ASN A 22 23.39 -9.11 4.77
C ASN A 22 24.03 -8.02 5.63
N ARG A 23 23.62 -6.75 5.46
CA ARG A 23 24.07 -5.65 6.32
C ARG A 23 23.54 -5.77 7.74
N LEU A 24 22.25 -6.10 7.91
CA LEU A 24 21.65 -6.34 9.23
C LEU A 24 22.42 -7.43 10.00
N ARG A 25 22.64 -8.58 9.36
CA ARG A 25 23.36 -9.72 9.95
C ARG A 25 24.82 -9.40 10.30
N ALA A 26 25.47 -8.55 9.51
CA ALA A 26 26.84 -8.11 9.76
C ALA A 26 26.95 -6.96 10.79
N GLY A 27 25.82 -6.46 11.33
CA GLY A 27 25.81 -5.30 12.22
C GLY A 27 26.26 -4.01 11.51
N HIS A 28 26.10 -3.92 10.20
CA HIS A 28 26.42 -2.73 9.43
C HIS A 28 25.27 -1.73 9.45
N LEU A 29 25.60 -0.43 9.34
CA LEU A 29 24.60 0.63 9.19
C LEU A 29 23.76 0.43 7.92
N ILE A 30 22.51 0.87 7.90
CA ILE A 30 21.60 0.73 6.75
C ILE A 30 20.96 2.07 6.42
N PRO A 31 20.88 2.44 5.14
CA PRO A 31 20.20 3.66 4.73
C PRO A 31 18.69 3.51 4.97
N MET A 32 18.14 4.34 5.85
CA MET A 32 16.71 4.40 6.16
C MET A 32 16.21 5.84 6.11
N ASN A 33 14.90 6.00 5.85
CA ASN A 33 14.23 7.29 6.00
C ASN A 33 14.00 7.58 7.48
N VAL A 34 14.52 8.70 7.94
CA VAL A 34 14.31 9.20 9.30
C VAL A 34 13.81 10.65 9.27
N ASN A 35 13.19 11.08 10.37
CA ASN A 35 12.82 12.47 10.57
C ASN A 35 14.02 13.29 11.10
N GLU A 36 13.79 14.57 11.37
CA GLU A 36 14.82 15.47 11.92
C GLU A 36 15.30 15.07 13.33
N LYS A 37 14.58 14.17 14.01
CA LYS A 37 14.90 13.62 15.34
C LYS A 37 15.53 12.22 15.29
N ASP A 38 15.92 11.74 14.11
CA ASP A 38 16.47 10.39 13.89
C ASP A 38 15.52 9.22 14.18
N GLU A 39 14.21 9.49 14.20
CA GLU A 39 13.19 8.45 14.32
C GLU A 39 12.82 7.89 12.94
N LEU A 40 12.62 6.57 12.85
CA LEU A 40 12.21 5.89 11.63
C LEU A 40 10.86 6.42 11.12
N LEU A 41 10.82 6.82 9.86
CA LEU A 41 9.60 7.33 9.22
C LEU A 41 8.91 6.26 8.38
N THR A 42 7.63 6.03 8.67
CA THR A 42 6.72 5.22 7.84
C THR A 42 5.84 6.07 6.92
N ASP A 43 5.75 7.38 7.17
CA ASP A 43 4.99 8.35 6.35
C ASP A 43 5.92 9.45 5.83
N THR A 44 6.30 9.34 4.55
CA THR A 44 7.18 10.29 3.86
C THR A 44 6.41 11.45 3.21
N GLN A 45 5.08 11.49 3.30
CA GLN A 45 4.27 12.54 2.67
C GLN A 45 4.02 13.72 3.60
N ARG A 46 4.03 13.51 4.91
CA ARG A 46 3.68 14.54 5.92
C ARG A 46 4.89 15.23 6.55
N GLN A 47 6.08 14.67 6.42
CA GLN A 47 7.29 15.17 7.08
C GLN A 47 8.47 15.13 6.13
N LYS A 48 9.39 16.09 6.31
CA LYS A 48 10.66 16.12 5.60
C LYS A 48 11.44 14.86 5.95
N ASN A 49 11.74 14.03 4.95
CA ASN A 49 12.53 12.82 5.13
C ASN A 49 14.01 13.09 4.85
N ILE A 50 14.86 12.48 5.66
CA ILE A 50 16.31 12.47 5.47
C ILE A 50 16.74 11.01 5.39
N ILE A 51 17.59 10.69 4.41
CA ILE A 51 18.21 9.36 4.34
C ILE A 51 19.42 9.39 5.25
N LYS A 52 19.42 8.55 6.30
CA LYS A 52 20.57 8.36 7.19
C LYS A 52 20.93 6.89 7.32
N ASN A 53 22.22 6.64 7.50
CA ASN A 53 22.75 5.32 7.84
C ASN A 53 22.55 5.08 9.32
N ILE A 54 21.64 4.18 9.68
CA ILE A 54 21.32 3.86 11.07
C ILE A 54 21.74 2.43 11.42
N PHE A 55 22.08 2.22 12.69
CA PHE A 55 22.28 0.88 13.24
C PHE A 55 20.93 0.33 13.70
N ILE A 56 20.59 -0.87 13.27
CA ILE A 56 19.41 -1.60 13.75
C ILE A 56 19.94 -2.82 14.47
N GLU A 57 19.76 -2.87 15.78
CA GLU A 57 20.14 -4.03 16.57
C GLU A 57 19.26 -5.21 16.16
N THR A 58 19.91 -6.25 15.63
CA THR A 58 19.24 -7.50 15.28
C THR A 58 20.00 -8.66 15.89
N ASP A 59 19.26 -9.66 16.32
CA ASP A 59 19.83 -10.95 16.70
C ASP A 59 20.09 -11.75 15.41
N PRO A 60 21.34 -12.10 15.08
CA PRO A 60 21.69 -12.78 13.83
C PRO A 60 20.95 -14.11 13.63
N GLU A 61 20.55 -14.75 14.73
CA GLU A 61 19.84 -16.03 14.74
C GLU A 61 18.32 -15.88 14.53
N LYS A 62 17.79 -14.65 14.59
CA LYS A 62 16.37 -14.39 14.35
C LYS A 62 16.04 -14.31 12.87
N LEU A 63 14.81 -14.71 12.55
CA LEU A 63 14.23 -14.48 11.23
C LEU A 63 14.11 -12.96 11.00
N ILE A 64 14.69 -12.49 9.89
CA ILE A 64 14.56 -11.12 9.41
C ILE A 64 13.61 -11.12 8.22
N LEU A 65 12.53 -10.36 8.32
CA LEU A 65 11.60 -10.10 7.23
C LEU A 65 11.78 -8.67 6.75
N LEU A 66 11.97 -8.49 5.44
CA LEU A 66 11.97 -7.18 4.80
C LEU A 66 10.72 -7.06 3.93
N GLY A 67 10.13 -5.87 3.96
CA GLY A 67 9.00 -5.52 3.11
C GLY A 67 9.23 -4.17 2.45
N SER A 68 8.66 -4.01 1.25
CA SER A 68 8.55 -2.71 0.58
C SER A 68 7.07 -2.38 0.43
N LYS A 69 6.69 -1.15 0.79
CA LYS A 69 5.36 -0.61 0.54
C LYS A 69 5.38 0.11 -0.80
N ILE A 70 4.56 -0.37 -1.73
CA ILE A 70 4.53 0.13 -3.11
C ILE A 70 3.11 0.61 -3.46
N ASN A 71 3.04 1.62 -4.33
CA ASN A 71 1.77 2.17 -4.80
C ASN A 71 1.21 1.37 -5.99
N ILE A 72 0.00 1.73 -6.41
CA ILE A 72 -0.76 1.15 -7.54
C ILE A 72 0.05 0.80 -8.80
N PRO A 73 1.04 1.60 -9.28
CA PRO A 73 1.83 1.24 -10.47
C PRO A 73 2.55 -0.11 -10.43
N TYR A 74 2.79 -0.66 -9.24
CA TYR A 74 3.46 -1.93 -9.09
C TYR A 74 2.54 -3.13 -9.30
N LEU A 75 1.22 -2.92 -9.25
CA LEU A 75 0.25 -3.95 -9.64
C LEU A 75 0.46 -4.38 -11.10
N ASN A 76 0.94 -3.47 -11.95
CA ASN A 76 1.29 -3.76 -13.35
C ASN A 76 2.59 -4.57 -13.49
N GLN A 77 3.33 -4.77 -12.41
CA GLN A 77 4.60 -5.49 -12.38
C GLN A 77 4.55 -6.73 -11.48
N LEU A 78 3.34 -7.20 -11.13
CA LEU A 78 3.15 -8.36 -10.25
C LEU A 78 3.86 -9.62 -10.76
N ASP A 79 3.88 -9.86 -12.07
CA ASP A 79 4.57 -11.02 -12.64
C ASP A 79 6.07 -10.99 -12.35
N LEU A 80 6.70 -9.81 -12.47
CA LEU A 80 8.11 -9.62 -12.19
C LEU A 80 8.41 -9.70 -10.68
N ILE A 81 7.50 -9.22 -9.83
CA ILE A 81 7.64 -9.35 -8.37
C ILE A 81 7.55 -10.84 -7.99
N HIS A 82 6.55 -11.54 -8.53
CA HIS A 82 6.31 -12.94 -8.24
C HIS A 82 7.44 -13.84 -8.76
N SER A 83 7.97 -13.58 -9.95
CA SER A 83 9.08 -14.36 -10.53
C SER A 83 10.37 -14.26 -9.70
N GLN A 84 10.51 -13.23 -8.86
CA GLN A 84 11.62 -13.09 -7.91
C GLN A 84 11.41 -13.86 -6.59
N GLY A 85 10.31 -14.60 -6.44
CA GLY A 85 9.98 -15.34 -5.22
C GLY A 85 9.53 -14.45 -4.05
N ILE A 86 9.14 -13.20 -4.34
CA ILE A 86 8.70 -12.24 -3.32
C ILE A 86 7.21 -12.45 -3.04
N LYS A 87 6.86 -12.66 -1.77
CA LYS A 87 5.47 -12.74 -1.32
C LYS A 87 4.81 -11.36 -1.42
N ALA A 88 3.65 -11.30 -2.07
CA ALA A 88 2.83 -10.09 -2.14
C ALA A 88 1.65 -10.16 -1.18
N ILE A 89 1.30 -9.00 -0.63
CA ILE A 89 0.11 -8.76 0.21
C ILE A 89 -0.59 -7.53 -0.36
N ALA A 90 -1.87 -7.64 -0.68
CA ALA A 90 -2.67 -6.49 -1.09
C ALA A 90 -3.45 -5.93 0.08
N ILE A 91 -3.55 -4.60 0.13
CA ILE A 91 -4.47 -3.90 1.03
C ILE A 91 -5.51 -3.21 0.16
N ILE A 92 -6.78 -3.54 0.38
CA ILE A 92 -7.91 -2.97 -0.32
C ILE A 92 -8.70 -2.10 0.65
N ARG A 93 -9.35 -1.06 0.15
CA ARG A 93 -10.16 -0.13 0.95
C ARG A 93 -11.47 0.09 0.22
N ASP A 94 -12.55 0.34 0.97
CA ASP A 94 -13.83 0.69 0.36
C ASP A 94 -13.62 1.84 -0.64
N PRO A 95 -14.08 1.70 -1.89
CA PRO A 95 -13.84 2.70 -2.93
C PRO A 95 -14.38 4.07 -2.57
N ILE A 96 -15.45 4.18 -1.77
CA ILE A 96 -15.95 5.47 -1.31
C ILE A 96 -14.84 6.23 -0.57
N TYR A 97 -14.15 5.53 0.33
CA TYR A 97 -13.13 6.11 1.18
C TYR A 97 -11.77 6.23 0.48
N ALA A 98 -11.45 5.29 -0.42
CA ALA A 98 -10.26 5.37 -1.25
C ALA A 98 -10.30 6.59 -2.17
N ILE A 99 -11.41 6.77 -2.90
CA ILE A 99 -11.60 7.87 -3.84
C ILE A 99 -11.66 9.20 -3.09
N ALA A 100 -12.38 9.28 -1.98
CA ALA A 100 -12.39 10.49 -1.16
C ALA A 100 -10.97 10.87 -0.68
N SER A 101 -10.17 9.87 -0.29
CA SER A 101 -8.77 10.08 0.10
C SER A 101 -7.89 10.58 -1.05
N TRP A 102 -8.10 10.11 -2.28
CA TRP A 102 -7.35 10.57 -3.46
C TRP A 102 -7.55 12.06 -3.72
N ASN A 103 -8.76 12.56 -3.53
CA ASN A 103 -9.11 13.95 -3.79
C ASN A 103 -8.72 14.93 -2.66
N GLN A 104 -8.15 14.43 -1.56
CA GLN A 104 -7.63 15.29 -0.48
C GLN A 104 -6.12 15.54 -0.54
N HIS A 105 -5.38 14.70 -1.26
CA HIS A 105 -3.92 14.73 -1.26
C HIS A 105 -3.43 15.16 -2.65
N GLN A 106 -2.79 16.32 -2.71
CA GLN A 106 -2.33 16.93 -3.96
C GLN A 106 -1.25 16.14 -4.73
N ASN A 107 -0.73 15.03 -4.18
CA ASN A 107 0.36 14.25 -4.80
C ASN A 107 -0.04 12.80 -5.14
N ILE A 108 -1.33 12.54 -5.35
CA ILE A 108 -1.83 11.21 -5.74
C ILE A 108 -2.21 11.25 -7.22
N ASN A 109 -1.60 10.40 -8.04
CA ASN A 109 -1.78 10.43 -9.50
C ASN A 109 -3.23 10.17 -9.93
N GLU A 110 -3.97 9.39 -9.14
CA GLU A 110 -5.37 9.04 -9.33
C GLU A 110 -6.32 10.25 -9.23
N GLN A 111 -5.86 11.40 -8.72
CA GLN A 111 -6.62 12.66 -8.77
C GLN A 111 -6.58 13.32 -10.17
N TYR A 112 -5.60 12.94 -11.00
CA TYR A 112 -5.28 13.56 -12.29
C TYR A 112 -5.68 12.67 -13.46
N VAL A 113 -6.99 12.50 -13.67
CA VAL A 113 -7.56 11.52 -14.63
C VAL A 113 -8.43 12.16 -15.72
N MET A 114 -8.60 13.48 -15.68
CA MET A 114 -9.39 14.24 -16.65
C MET A 114 -8.48 14.88 -17.72
N PRO A 115 -8.86 14.85 -19.01
CA PRO A 115 -8.00 15.32 -20.10
C PRO A 115 -7.99 16.85 -20.22
N GLU A 116 -9.14 17.47 -19.91
CA GLU A 116 -9.36 18.90 -20.08
C GLU A 116 -9.51 19.50 -18.67
N GLU A 117 -8.73 20.56 -18.41
CA GLU A 117 -8.56 21.32 -17.15
C GLU A 117 -7.52 20.84 -16.13
N PHE A 118 -7.20 19.54 -15.99
CA PHE A 118 -6.44 19.06 -14.81
C PHE A 118 -5.17 18.22 -15.08
N MET A 119 -4.62 18.21 -16.30
CA MET A 119 -3.44 17.42 -16.69
C MET A 119 -3.64 15.92 -16.38
N GLN A 120 -4.17 15.15 -17.33
CA GLN A 120 -4.22 13.69 -17.21
C GLN A 120 -2.81 13.12 -17.01
N TRP A 121 -2.59 12.39 -15.91
CA TRP A 121 -1.28 11.80 -15.64
C TRP A 121 -0.90 10.84 -16.78
N PRO A 122 0.34 10.84 -17.29
CA PRO A 122 0.73 10.05 -18.47
C PRO A 122 0.35 8.56 -18.39
N ARG A 123 0.37 7.99 -17.19
CA ARG A 123 0.01 6.58 -16.94
C ARG A 123 -1.43 6.22 -17.30
N TYR A 124 -2.31 7.21 -17.34
CA TYR A 124 -3.72 7.02 -17.65
C TYR A 124 -4.04 7.41 -19.09
N SER A 125 -3.09 7.91 -19.87
CA SER A 125 -3.32 8.38 -21.25
C SER A 125 -3.94 7.33 -22.17
N THR A 126 -3.62 6.05 -21.94
CA THR A 126 -4.13 4.91 -22.70
C THR A 126 -5.21 4.11 -21.95
N PHE A 127 -5.63 4.57 -20.77
CA PHE A 127 -6.65 3.89 -20.00
C PHE A 127 -8.03 4.10 -20.67
N PRO A 128 -8.81 3.04 -20.92
CA PRO A 128 -10.04 3.11 -21.70
C PRO A 128 -11.22 3.57 -20.83
N PHE A 129 -11.21 4.83 -20.39
CA PHE A 129 -12.29 5.39 -19.59
C PHE A 129 -13.60 5.46 -20.39
N GLU A 130 -14.67 4.86 -19.87
CA GLU A 130 -16.05 5.04 -20.35
C GLU A 130 -16.67 6.28 -19.68
N GLU A 131 -16.26 6.54 -18.44
CA GLU A 131 -16.78 7.64 -17.65
C GLU A 131 -16.25 9.00 -18.11
N LYS A 132 -17.16 9.98 -18.12
CA LYS A 132 -16.85 11.39 -18.47
C LYS A 132 -16.63 12.28 -17.25
N THR A 133 -16.88 11.78 -16.05
CA THR A 133 -16.74 12.54 -14.80
C THR A 133 -15.50 12.13 -14.05
N LEU A 134 -14.91 13.07 -13.28
CA LEU A 134 -13.74 12.80 -12.43
C LEU A 134 -13.94 11.58 -11.54
N PHE A 135 -15.03 11.57 -10.75
CA PHE A 135 -15.31 10.46 -9.83
C PHE A 135 -15.66 9.16 -10.55
N GLY A 136 -16.34 9.22 -11.70
CA GLY A 136 -16.58 8.04 -12.52
C GLY A 136 -15.27 7.39 -12.97
N ARG A 137 -14.34 8.16 -13.52
CA ARG A 137 -13.01 7.66 -13.95
C ARG A 137 -12.18 7.11 -12.80
N GLN A 138 -12.23 7.76 -11.63
CA GLN A 138 -11.59 7.24 -10.42
C GLN A 138 -12.22 5.91 -9.98
N CYS A 139 -13.54 5.74 -10.10
CA CYS A 139 -14.20 4.47 -9.87
C CYS A 139 -13.71 3.40 -10.85
N GLU A 140 -13.57 3.72 -12.14
CA GLU A 140 -13.05 2.79 -13.15
C GLU A 140 -11.61 2.34 -12.86
N ILE A 141 -10.75 3.26 -12.38
CA ILE A 141 -9.40 2.91 -11.93
C ILE A 141 -9.45 1.95 -10.75
N TRP A 142 -10.24 2.27 -9.73
CA TRP A 142 -10.36 1.41 -8.55
C TRP A 142 -10.89 0.02 -8.94
N GLU A 143 -11.95 -0.04 -9.76
CA GLU A 143 -12.57 -1.27 -10.24
C GLU A 143 -11.60 -2.11 -11.07
N HIS A 144 -10.80 -1.46 -11.92
CA HIS A 144 -9.77 -2.15 -12.68
C HIS A 144 -8.74 -2.82 -11.76
N TYR A 145 -8.18 -2.07 -10.81
CA TYR A 145 -7.12 -2.61 -9.95
C TYR A 145 -7.61 -3.62 -8.92
N ILE A 146 -8.85 -3.51 -8.42
CA ILE A 146 -9.41 -4.58 -7.56
C ILE A 146 -9.58 -5.89 -8.34
N ASN A 147 -9.97 -5.82 -9.62
CA ASN A 147 -10.08 -6.99 -10.48
C ASN A 147 -8.70 -7.60 -10.79
N VAL A 148 -7.68 -6.78 -10.98
CA VAL A 148 -6.28 -7.24 -11.09
C VAL A 148 -5.85 -7.97 -9.80
N ILE A 149 -6.15 -7.40 -8.63
CA ILE A 149 -5.83 -8.03 -7.33
C ILE A 149 -6.56 -9.36 -7.18
N GLN A 150 -7.86 -9.43 -7.45
CA GLN A 150 -8.63 -10.68 -7.35
C GLN A 150 -8.14 -11.74 -8.33
N ALA A 151 -7.78 -11.35 -9.56
CA ALA A 151 -7.20 -12.28 -10.53
C ALA A 151 -5.85 -12.81 -10.04
N ALA A 152 -4.96 -11.93 -9.58
CA ALA A 152 -3.66 -12.30 -9.02
C ALA A 152 -3.77 -13.10 -7.72
N GLN A 153 -4.86 -12.96 -6.97
CA GLN A 153 -5.13 -13.79 -5.82
C GLN A 153 -5.55 -15.20 -6.24
N ARG A 154 -6.43 -15.31 -7.24
CA ARG A 154 -6.90 -16.61 -7.76
C ARG A 154 -5.78 -17.46 -8.36
N ASP A 155 -4.79 -16.83 -8.99
CA ASP A 155 -3.63 -17.53 -9.56
C ASP A 155 -2.41 -17.62 -8.63
N GLY A 156 -2.51 -17.12 -7.40
CA GLY A 156 -1.51 -17.28 -6.36
C GLY A 156 -0.36 -16.26 -6.38
N ARG A 157 -0.36 -15.28 -7.29
CA ARG A 157 0.64 -14.18 -7.28
C ARG A 157 0.49 -13.27 -6.06
N ILE A 158 -0.72 -13.10 -5.53
CA ILE A 158 -1.01 -12.41 -4.27
C ILE A 158 -1.56 -13.42 -3.27
N GLY A 159 -0.78 -13.77 -2.25
CA GLY A 159 -1.18 -14.79 -1.28
C GLY A 159 -2.07 -14.27 -0.14
N ALA A 160 -2.15 -12.95 0.06
CA ALA A 160 -2.97 -12.36 1.11
C ALA A 160 -3.61 -11.03 0.65
N VAL A 161 -4.90 -10.85 0.95
CA VAL A 161 -5.64 -9.61 0.72
C VAL A 161 -6.29 -9.19 2.03
N LEU A 162 -6.00 -7.99 2.50
CA LEU A 162 -6.59 -7.41 3.72
C LEU A 162 -7.44 -6.20 3.38
N LYS A 163 -8.58 -6.05 4.07
CA LYS A 163 -9.34 -4.81 4.04
C LYS A 163 -8.72 -3.82 5.02
N TYR A 164 -8.55 -2.58 4.58
CA TYR A 164 -8.03 -1.50 5.41
C TYR A 164 -8.91 -1.27 6.65
N GLU A 165 -10.22 -1.43 6.49
CA GLU A 165 -11.19 -1.35 7.59
C GLU A 165 -10.97 -2.44 8.65
N ASP A 166 -10.61 -3.66 8.25
CA ASP A 166 -10.31 -4.77 9.18
C ASP A 166 -9.00 -4.54 9.92
N ILE A 167 -8.00 -3.95 9.25
CA ILE A 167 -6.72 -3.56 9.87
C ILE A 167 -6.96 -2.53 10.99
N ILE A 168 -7.90 -1.60 10.78
CA ILE A 168 -8.26 -0.60 11.81
C ILE A 168 -9.03 -1.24 12.95
N ALA A 169 -10.03 -2.07 12.64
CA ALA A 169 -10.94 -2.63 13.63
C ALA A 169 -10.28 -3.73 14.48
N ALA A 170 -9.44 -4.56 13.86
CA ALA A 170 -8.76 -5.70 14.49
C ALA A 170 -7.29 -5.80 14.05
N PRO A 171 -6.44 -4.82 14.44
CA PRO A 171 -5.05 -4.74 13.99
C PRO A 171 -4.19 -5.91 14.43
N GLU A 172 -4.36 -6.41 15.66
CA GLU A 172 -3.61 -7.57 16.14
C GLU A 172 -3.91 -8.82 15.31
N SER A 173 -5.19 -9.07 15.00
CA SER A 173 -5.60 -10.19 14.15
C SER A 173 -5.03 -10.06 12.75
N SER A 174 -5.03 -8.86 12.18
CA SER A 174 -4.44 -8.57 10.87
C SER A 174 -2.93 -8.82 10.86
N ILE A 175 -2.21 -8.42 11.92
CA ILE A 175 -0.77 -8.67 12.07
C ILE A 175 -0.50 -10.17 12.15
N ARG A 176 -1.27 -10.92 12.94
CA ARG A 176 -1.11 -12.38 13.07
C ARG A 176 -1.32 -13.09 11.74
N PHE A 177 -2.38 -12.73 11.00
CA PHE A 177 -2.65 -13.28 9.67
C PHE A 177 -1.49 -13.05 8.69
N VAL A 178 -0.97 -11.82 8.64
CA VAL A 178 0.19 -11.48 7.80
C VAL A 178 1.43 -12.26 8.22
N PHE A 179 1.67 -12.38 9.53
CA PHE A 179 2.83 -13.10 10.06
C PHE A 179 2.79 -14.60 9.69
N GLU A 180 1.65 -15.26 9.87
CA GLU A 180 1.43 -16.64 9.46
C GLU A 180 1.67 -16.84 7.96
N TYR A 181 1.09 -15.96 7.13
CA TYR A 181 1.30 -16.01 5.68
C TYR A 181 2.78 -15.88 5.30
N LEU A 182 3.51 -14.96 5.93
CA LEU A 182 4.91 -14.71 5.60
C LEU A 182 5.83 -15.84 6.06
N THR A 183 5.58 -16.43 7.22
CA THR A 183 6.55 -17.29 7.91
C THR A 183 6.16 -18.76 8.01
N SER A 184 4.89 -19.09 7.84
CA SER A 184 4.32 -20.41 8.19
C SER A 184 4.47 -20.78 9.67
N PHE A 185 4.87 -19.83 10.54
CA PHE A 185 4.89 -20.02 11.99
C PHE A 185 3.50 -19.75 12.58
N ASP A 186 3.16 -20.52 13.60
CA ASP A 186 1.96 -20.34 14.40
C ASP A 186 1.98 -18.96 15.10
N ALA A 187 1.10 -18.05 14.68
CA ALA A 187 1.08 -16.70 15.22
C ALA A 187 0.50 -16.64 16.64
N SER A 188 -0.06 -17.72 17.21
CA SER A 188 -0.54 -17.72 18.60
C SER A 188 0.57 -17.39 19.61
N LYS A 189 1.82 -17.65 19.24
CA LYS A 189 3.02 -17.38 20.04
C LYS A 189 3.60 -15.98 19.83
N LEU A 190 3.04 -15.20 18.90
CA LEU A 190 3.50 -13.84 18.61
C LEU A 190 3.11 -12.91 19.76
N VAL A 191 4.12 -12.32 20.41
CA VAL A 191 3.94 -11.22 21.37
C VAL A 191 4.08 -9.91 20.62
N ILE A 192 2.95 -9.24 20.37
CA ILE A 192 2.92 -7.94 19.69
C ILE A 192 3.25 -6.86 20.74
N LYS A 193 4.47 -6.33 20.69
CA LYS A 193 4.98 -5.31 21.63
C LYS A 193 4.93 -3.91 21.02
N TYR A 194 3.75 -3.42 20.67
CA TYR A 194 3.55 -2.01 20.37
C TYR A 194 2.19 -1.61 20.94
N PRO A 195 2.02 -0.35 21.41
CA PRO A 195 0.68 0.19 21.40
C PRO A 195 0.28 0.14 19.93
N VAL A 196 -0.56 -0.82 19.55
CA VAL A 196 -1.40 -0.57 18.40
C VAL A 196 -2.10 0.73 18.78
N PRO A 197 -1.81 1.87 18.13
CA PRO A 197 -2.58 3.05 18.41
C PRO A 197 -4.02 2.60 18.23
N VAL A 198 -4.88 2.86 19.22
CA VAL A 198 -6.30 2.86 18.92
C VAL A 198 -6.37 3.82 17.74
N LEU A 199 -6.59 3.28 16.55
CA LEU A 199 -6.76 4.06 15.33
C LEU A 199 -8.13 4.69 15.53
N GLU A 200 -8.19 5.65 16.46
CA GLU A 200 -9.38 6.29 17.00
C GLU A 200 -10.31 6.44 15.86
N ASN A 201 -11.40 5.64 15.88
CA ASN A 201 -12.38 5.49 14.82
C ASN A 201 -12.27 6.70 13.92
N PHE A 202 -11.46 6.59 12.87
CA PHE A 202 -11.33 7.66 11.91
C PHE A 202 -12.77 7.69 11.43
N ASN A 203 -13.59 8.65 11.88
CA ASN A 203 -14.94 8.77 11.39
C ASN A 203 -14.70 9.25 9.97
N ILE A 204 -14.49 8.28 9.07
CA ILE A 204 -13.93 8.49 7.76
C ILE A 204 -14.84 9.51 7.05
N MET A 205 -16.15 9.44 7.31
CA MET A 205 -17.15 10.42 6.87
C MET A 205 -16.96 11.87 7.37
N GLN A 206 -16.44 12.11 8.58
CA GLN A 206 -16.25 13.46 9.11
C GLN A 206 -15.05 14.18 8.50
N ARG A 207 -14.16 13.44 7.83
CA ARG A 207 -12.94 14.00 7.23
C ARG A 207 -13.15 14.55 5.84
N PHE A 208 -14.25 14.19 5.18
CA PHE A 208 -14.51 14.55 3.80
C PHE A 208 -15.72 15.47 3.69
N ASP A 209 -15.70 16.34 2.69
CA ASP A 209 -16.86 17.14 2.33
C ASP A 209 -18.05 16.22 2.03
N GLN A 210 -19.15 16.40 2.76
CA GLN A 210 -20.36 15.59 2.65
C GLN A 210 -20.94 15.63 1.23
N SER A 211 -20.85 16.77 0.54
CA SER A 211 -21.33 16.91 -0.83
C SER A 211 -20.51 16.04 -1.80
N GLN A 212 -19.18 15.98 -1.59
CA GLN A 212 -18.29 15.09 -2.35
C GLN A 212 -18.57 13.63 -2.04
N ILE A 213 -18.74 13.26 -0.77
CA ILE A 213 -19.04 11.87 -0.37
C ILE A 213 -20.32 11.37 -1.02
N ILE A 214 -21.37 12.19 -1.07
CA ILE A 214 -22.62 11.83 -1.75
C ILE A 214 -22.36 11.59 -3.24
N SER A 215 -21.60 12.46 -3.91
CA SER A 215 -21.26 12.32 -5.33
C SER A 215 -20.42 11.07 -5.61
N ILE A 216 -19.40 10.82 -4.79
CA ILE A 216 -18.55 9.63 -4.85
C ILE A 216 -19.40 8.38 -4.65
N THR A 217 -20.24 8.35 -3.62
CA THR A 217 -21.11 7.20 -3.32
C THR A 217 -22.01 6.85 -4.50
N ARG A 218 -22.64 7.84 -5.15
CA ARG A 218 -23.47 7.59 -6.34
C ARG A 218 -22.66 6.97 -7.49
N ASN A 219 -21.45 7.46 -7.74
CA ASN A 219 -20.59 6.92 -8.80
C ASN A 219 -20.10 5.52 -8.45
N VAL A 220 -19.65 5.29 -7.22
CA VAL A 220 -19.22 3.99 -6.73
C VAL A 220 -20.33 2.95 -6.88
N MET A 221 -21.55 3.26 -6.46
CA MET A 221 -22.67 2.32 -6.54
C MET A 221 -23.06 1.94 -7.98
N ARG A 222 -22.70 2.80 -8.94
CA ARG A 222 -22.98 2.63 -10.36
C ARG A 222 -21.84 1.93 -11.10
N VAL A 223 -20.59 2.28 -10.79
CA VAL A 223 -19.39 1.86 -11.54
C VAL A 223 -18.67 0.69 -10.86
N CYS A 224 -18.50 0.72 -9.53
CA CYS A 224 -17.72 -0.28 -8.80
C CYS A 224 -18.57 -1.51 -8.45
N LYS A 225 -18.69 -2.47 -9.37
CA LYS A 225 -19.49 -3.69 -9.18
C LYS A 225 -18.87 -4.59 -8.12
N THR A 226 -17.55 -4.75 -8.16
CA THR A 226 -16.77 -5.59 -7.23
C THR A 226 -16.90 -5.15 -5.78
N ARG A 227 -17.22 -3.87 -5.52
CA ARG A 227 -17.50 -3.40 -4.15
C ARG A 227 -18.60 -4.21 -3.48
N ARG A 228 -19.70 -4.51 -4.18
CA ARG A 228 -20.84 -5.23 -3.59
C ARG A 228 -20.48 -6.66 -3.22
N GLU A 229 -19.55 -7.27 -3.94
CA GLU A 229 -19.08 -8.63 -3.66
C GLU A 229 -18.21 -8.68 -2.40
N ILE A 230 -17.43 -7.62 -2.17
CA ILE A 230 -16.45 -7.57 -1.08
C ILE A 230 -17.04 -6.98 0.21
N TRP A 231 -17.91 -5.97 0.11
CA TRP A 231 -18.49 -5.22 1.25
C TRP A 231 -20.02 -5.28 1.35
N GLY A 232 -20.72 -5.90 0.39
CA GLY A 232 -22.18 -6.01 0.39
C GLY A 232 -22.73 -7.17 1.23
#